data_AF-A0A0C1EBT2-F1
#
_entry.id   AF-A0A0C1EBT2-F1
#
_cell.length_a   1.000
_cell.length_b   1.000
_cell.length_c   1.000
_cell.angle_alpha   90.00
_cell.angle_beta   90.00
_cell.angle_gamma   90.00
#
_symmetry.space_group_name_H-M   'P 1'
#
loop_
_entity.id
_entity.type
_entity.pdbx_description
1 polymer ?
#
loop_
_entity_poly.entity_id
_entity_poly.type
_entity_poly.pdbx_seq_one_letter_code
_entity_poly.pdbx_strand_id
1 'polypeptide(L)'
;MKAIQKGFTLIELMIVIAIIGILAVIALPAYQDYTARAQVSEAFSLAEGQKAAVIEYFADKGAYPTSNEAAGVAASSKITGKYVDSVAIGGNGVITATMKAKNVNSALTSKTLTLTPATSAAAASAAKNPGSFTWTCGGTIDTKYRPAACRPDVATPATGNN
;
A
#
# COMPACT_ATOMS: atom_id res chain seq x y z
N MET A 1 -58.53 -10.25 27.76
CA MET A 1 -57.47 -10.21 28.79
C MET A 1 -56.30 -9.41 28.23
N LYS A 2 -55.90 -8.29 28.84
CA LYS A 2 -54.72 -7.52 28.39
C LYS A 2 -53.48 -8.28 28.85
N ALA A 3 -52.65 -8.72 27.91
CA ALA A 3 -51.36 -9.34 28.24
C ALA A 3 -50.46 -8.29 28.92
N ILE A 4 -49.93 -8.62 30.11
CA ILE A 4 -48.88 -7.82 30.75
C ILE A 4 -47.63 -7.98 29.90
N GLN A 5 -47.23 -6.92 29.20
CA GLN A 5 -45.93 -6.87 28.52
C GLN A 5 -44.82 -6.96 29.57
N LYS A 6 -44.06 -8.06 29.55
CA LYS A 6 -42.83 -8.18 30.34
C LYS A 6 -41.80 -7.21 29.76
N GLY A 7 -41.49 -6.15 30.50
CA GLY A 7 -40.41 -5.23 30.15
C GLY A 7 -39.03 -5.87 30.34
N PHE A 8 -38.05 -5.38 29.57
CA PHE A 8 -36.64 -5.76 29.71
C PHE A 8 -36.07 -5.22 31.03
N THR A 9 -35.29 -6.01 31.75
CA THR A 9 -34.71 -5.56 33.02
C THR A 9 -33.48 -4.68 32.79
N LEU A 10 -33.23 -3.73 33.70
CA LEU A 10 -31.99 -2.94 33.66
C LEU A 10 -30.74 -3.81 33.75
N ILE A 11 -30.80 -4.94 34.47
CA ILE A 11 -29.68 -5.86 34.60
C ILE A 11 -29.40 -6.60 33.28
N GLU A 12 -30.43 -7.02 32.55
CA GLU A 12 -30.26 -7.62 31.21
C GLU A 12 -29.62 -6.60 30.25
N LEU A 13 -30.04 -5.33 30.30
CA LEU A 13 -29.46 -4.29 29.47
C LEU A 13 -27.98 -4.07 29.78
N MET A 14 -27.61 -4.02 31.06
CA MET A 14 -26.21 -3.84 31.48
C MET A 14 -25.32 -5.01 31.07
N ILE A 15 -25.80 -6.25 31.16
CA ILE A 15 -25.05 -7.43 30.71
C ILE A 15 -24.82 -7.37 29.20
N VAL A 16 -25.84 -7.01 28.42
CA VAL A 16 -25.71 -6.88 26.96
C VAL A 16 -24.67 -5.82 26.59
N ILE A 17 -24.71 -4.65 27.23
CA ILE A 17 -23.72 -3.58 26.99
C ILE A 17 -22.31 -4.04 27.37
N ALA A 18 -22.16 -4.78 28.48
CA ALA A 18 -20.87 -5.31 28.89
C ALA A 18 -20.28 -6.29 27.86
N ILE A 19 -21.11 -7.20 27.33
CA ILE A 19 -20.68 -8.16 26.29
C ILE A 19 -20.30 -7.41 25.00
N ILE A 20 -21.11 -6.44 24.56
CA ILE A 20 -20.82 -5.62 23.37
C ILE A 20 -19.50 -4.86 23.56
N GLY A 21 -19.25 -4.32 24.75
CA GLY A 21 -18.01 -3.63 25.08
C GLY A 21 -16.78 -4.52 24.89
N ILE A 22 -16.81 -5.76 25.39
CA ILE A 22 -15.71 -6.72 25.23
C ILE A 22 -15.48 -7.07 23.76
N LEU A 23 -16.56 -7.37 23.02
CA LEU A 23 -16.48 -7.70 21.60
C LEU A 23 -15.92 -6.55 20.77
N ALA A 24 -16.31 -5.30 21.08
CA ALA A 24 -15.83 -4.12 20.37
C ALA A 24 -14.31 -3.94 20.49
N VAL A 25 -13.73 -4.17 21.67
CA VAL A 25 -12.27 -4.05 21.89
C VAL A 25 -11.47 -5.02 21.02
N ILE A 26 -11.99 -6.23 20.79
CA ILE A 26 -11.32 -7.24 19.94
C ILE A 26 -11.56 -6.94 18.45
N ALA A 27 -12.77 -6.52 18.09
CA ALA A 27 -13.16 -6.31 16.70
C ALA A 27 -12.55 -5.03 16.08
N LEU A 28 -12.43 -3.95 16.84
CA LEU A 28 -11.99 -2.65 16.32
C LEU A 28 -10.55 -2.67 15.75
N PRO A 29 -9.53 -3.23 16.42
CA PRO A 29 -8.18 -3.30 15.87
C PRO A 29 -8.12 -4.11 14.57
N ALA A 30 -8.83 -5.25 14.52
CA ALA A 30 -8.88 -6.09 13.32
C ALA A 30 -9.55 -5.38 12.14
N TYR A 31 -10.63 -4.61 12.40
CA TYR A 31 -11.30 -3.81 11.38
C TYR A 31 -10.42 -2.66 10.89
N GLN A 32 -9.70 -1.98 11.79
CA GLN A 32 -8.73 -0.95 11.41
C GLN A 32 -7.61 -1.53 10.52
N ASP A 33 -7.11 -2.72 10.83
CA ASP A 33 -6.09 -3.37 10.02
C ASP A 33 -6.62 -3.79 8.64
N TYR A 34 -7.86 -4.27 8.57
CA TYR A 34 -8.51 -4.61 7.31
C TYR A 34 -8.72 -3.36 6.42
N THR A 35 -9.24 -2.28 6.99
CA THR A 35 -9.42 -1.02 6.25
C THR A 35 -8.08 -0.43 5.80
N ALA A 36 -7.03 -0.51 6.62
CA ALA A 36 -5.69 -0.10 6.22
C ALA A 36 -5.21 -0.91 4.99
N ARG A 37 -5.30 -2.25 5.01
CA ARG A 37 -4.93 -3.08 3.85
C ARG A 37 -5.71 -2.72 2.58
N ALA A 38 -7.01 -2.46 2.71
CA ALA A 38 -7.83 -2.03 1.59
C ALA A 38 -7.35 -0.69 1.01
N GLN A 39 -7.01 0.28 1.86
CA GLN A 39 -6.46 1.57 1.42
C GLN A 39 -5.10 1.42 0.73
N VAL A 40 -4.22 0.55 1.22
CA VAL A 40 -2.91 0.29 0.59
C VAL A 40 -3.07 -0.41 -0.77
N SER A 41 -4.09 -1.25 -0.96
CA SER A 41 -4.32 -1.87 -2.27
C SER A 41 -4.58 -0.86 -3.38
N GLU A 42 -5.23 0.28 -3.09
CA GLU A 42 -5.38 1.37 -4.05
C GLU A 42 -4.01 1.96 -4.44
N ALA A 43 -3.17 2.25 -3.44
CA ALA A 43 -1.81 2.75 -3.66
C ALA A 43 -0.98 1.79 -4.50
N PHE A 44 -1.09 0.49 -4.22
CA PHE A 44 -0.42 -0.55 -4.98
C PHE A 44 -0.91 -0.56 -6.44
N SER A 45 -2.23 -0.59 -6.68
CA SER A 45 -2.77 -0.60 -8.05
C SER A 45 -2.38 0.65 -8.86
N LEU A 46 -2.41 1.85 -8.25
CA LEU A 46 -1.99 3.08 -8.94
C LEU A 46 -0.49 3.07 -9.27
N ALA A 47 0.34 2.55 -8.36
CA ALA A 47 1.77 2.39 -8.59
C ALA A 47 2.06 1.33 -9.66
N GLU A 48 1.35 0.20 -9.66
CA GLU A 48 1.51 -0.86 -10.66
C GLU A 48 1.19 -0.39 -12.07
N GLY A 49 0.18 0.48 -12.21
CA GLY A 49 -0.15 1.11 -13.50
C GLY A 49 1.02 1.86 -14.14
N GLN A 50 2.03 2.28 -13.37
CA GLN A 50 3.19 3.00 -13.90
C GLN A 50 4.33 2.07 -14.35
N LYS A 51 4.30 0.77 -14.00
CA LYS A 51 5.36 -0.18 -14.35
C LYS A 51 5.58 -0.27 -15.86
N ALA A 52 4.49 -0.27 -16.64
CA ALA A 52 4.54 -0.38 -18.09
C ALA A 52 5.32 0.80 -18.71
N ALA A 53 5.01 2.03 -18.31
CA ALA A 53 5.71 3.22 -18.80
C ALA A 53 7.21 3.21 -18.43
N VAL A 54 7.55 2.77 -17.21
CA VAL A 54 8.95 2.64 -16.78
C VAL A 54 9.71 1.61 -17.63
N ILE A 55 9.08 0.47 -17.92
CA ILE A 55 9.66 -0.60 -18.72
C ILE A 55 9.80 -0.19 -20.19
N GLU A 56 8.77 0.45 -20.76
CA GLU A 56 8.79 0.94 -22.14
C GLU A 56 9.89 1.99 -22.33
N TYR A 57 10.00 2.94 -21.40
CA TYR A 57 11.08 3.93 -21.43
C TYR A 57 12.45 3.25 -21.36
N PHE A 58 12.62 2.24 -20.50
CA PHE A 58 13.87 1.49 -20.43
C PHE A 58 14.17 0.72 -21.72
N ALA A 59 13.16 0.14 -22.36
CA ALA A 59 13.31 -0.59 -23.61
C ALA A 59 13.72 0.33 -24.78
N ASP A 60 13.18 1.55 -24.84
CA ASP A 60 13.49 2.53 -25.88
C ASP A 60 14.82 3.26 -25.63
N LYS A 61 15.09 3.68 -24.39
CA LYS A 61 16.24 4.54 -24.05
C LYS A 61 17.42 3.82 -23.43
N GLY A 62 17.27 2.54 -23.03
CA GLY A 62 18.30 1.76 -22.36
C GLY A 62 18.63 2.20 -20.93
N ALA A 63 17.86 3.14 -20.37
CA ALA A 63 18.01 3.69 -19.02
C ALA A 63 16.64 3.90 -18.38
N TYR A 64 16.55 3.90 -17.05
CA TYR A 64 15.29 4.16 -16.37
C TYR A 64 14.91 5.66 -16.43
N PRO A 65 13.60 5.98 -16.45
CA PRO A 65 13.15 7.35 -16.35
C PRO A 65 13.49 7.92 -14.97
N THR A 66 13.72 9.23 -14.91
CA THR A 66 14.03 9.97 -13.68
C THR A 66 12.84 10.77 -13.15
N SER A 67 11.77 10.89 -13.94
CA SER A 67 10.53 11.59 -13.59
C SER A 67 9.32 10.99 -14.30
N ASN A 68 8.10 11.39 -13.89
CA ASN A 68 6.85 11.04 -14.55
C ASN A 68 6.82 11.53 -16.00
N GLU A 69 7.28 12.75 -16.24
CA GLU A 69 7.29 13.39 -17.54
C GLU A 69 8.26 12.68 -18.48
N ALA A 70 9.44 12.26 -17.98
CA ALA A 70 10.38 11.45 -18.73
C ALA A 70 9.76 10.11 -19.16
N ALA A 71 9.01 9.47 -18.25
CA ALA A 71 8.28 8.24 -18.55
C ALA A 71 7.02 8.45 -19.43
N GLY A 72 6.68 9.69 -19.80
CA GLY A 72 5.51 9.99 -20.62
C GLY A 72 4.16 9.82 -19.90
N VAL A 73 4.15 9.81 -18.56
CA VAL A 73 2.93 9.70 -17.76
C VAL A 73 2.55 11.05 -17.13
N ALA A 74 1.33 11.12 -16.59
CA ALA A 74 0.87 12.33 -15.91
C ALA A 74 1.81 12.71 -14.74
N ALA A 75 1.95 14.02 -14.49
CA ALA A 75 2.72 14.54 -13.37
C ALA A 75 2.30 13.88 -12.05
N SER A 76 3.24 13.71 -11.11
CA SER A 76 3.02 12.91 -9.90
C SER A 76 1.82 13.36 -9.05
N SER A 77 1.55 14.66 -9.02
CA SER A 77 0.42 15.29 -8.33
C SER A 77 -0.94 15.10 -9.02
N LYS A 78 -0.96 14.52 -10.22
CA LYS A 78 -2.19 14.20 -10.97
C LYS A 78 -2.56 12.74 -10.87
N ILE A 79 -1.60 11.87 -10.55
CA ILE A 79 -1.87 10.46 -10.26
C ILE A 79 -2.28 10.34 -8.79
N THR A 80 -3.56 10.56 -8.54
CA THR A 80 -4.15 10.61 -7.19
C THR A 80 -5.34 9.68 -7.10
N GLY A 81 -5.66 9.26 -5.87
CA GLY A 81 -6.78 8.36 -5.57
C GLY A 81 -7.62 8.88 -4.42
N LYS A 82 -8.52 8.04 -3.90
CA LYS A 82 -9.26 8.33 -2.67
C LYS A 82 -8.30 8.46 -1.49
N TYR A 83 -7.37 7.51 -1.34
CA TYR A 83 -6.41 7.45 -0.23
C TYR A 83 -4.97 7.83 -0.63
N VAL A 84 -4.71 7.98 -1.92
CA VAL A 84 -3.37 8.25 -2.48
C VAL A 84 -3.24 9.73 -2.84
N ASP A 85 -2.18 10.36 -2.36
CA ASP A 85 -1.86 11.77 -2.56
C ASP A 85 -1.10 12.03 -3.85
N SER A 86 -0.17 11.14 -4.20
CA SER A 86 0.65 11.24 -5.40
C SER A 86 1.26 9.89 -5.78
N VAL A 87 1.58 9.71 -7.05
CA VAL A 87 2.44 8.63 -7.52
C VAL A 87 3.58 9.21 -8.35
N ALA A 88 4.79 9.16 -7.80
CA ALA A 88 5.99 9.71 -8.42
C ALA A 88 6.89 8.60 -8.95
N ILE A 89 7.39 8.78 -10.16
CA ILE A 89 8.52 8.03 -10.71
C ILE A 89 9.76 8.86 -10.39
N GLY A 90 10.66 8.31 -9.59
CA GLY A 90 11.92 8.93 -9.24
C GLY A 90 13.10 8.34 -10.02
N GLY A 91 14.31 8.71 -9.60
CA GLY A 91 15.54 8.15 -10.15
C GLY A 91 15.56 6.61 -10.12
N ASN A 92 16.24 6.01 -11.10
CA ASN A 92 16.30 4.57 -11.30
C ASN A 92 14.92 3.91 -11.50
N GLY A 93 13.90 4.66 -11.95
CA GLY A 93 12.57 4.12 -12.26
C GLY A 93 11.79 3.68 -11.03
N VAL A 94 12.17 4.13 -9.82
CA VAL A 94 11.46 3.79 -8.58
C VAL A 94 10.11 4.50 -8.57
N ILE A 95 9.04 3.73 -8.53
CA ILE A 95 7.68 4.26 -8.43
C ILE A 95 7.33 4.35 -6.95
N THR A 96 6.92 5.53 -6.49
CA THR A 96 6.55 5.82 -5.10
C THR A 96 5.13 6.34 -5.05
N ALA A 97 4.22 5.55 -4.46
CA ALA A 97 2.89 6.00 -4.11
C ALA A 97 2.88 6.52 -2.66
N THR A 98 2.38 7.74 -2.47
CA THR A 98 2.28 8.39 -1.17
C THR A 98 0.83 8.41 -0.72
N MET A 99 0.56 7.95 0.51
CA MET A 99 -0.76 8.03 1.13
C MET A 99 -1.07 9.46 1.57
N LYS A 100 -2.35 9.86 1.55
CA LYS A 100 -2.77 11.18 2.02
C LYS A 100 -2.48 11.40 3.50
N ALA A 101 -2.35 12.66 3.90
CA ALA A 101 -2.20 13.07 5.29
C ALA A 101 -3.53 13.08 6.08
N LYS A 102 -4.67 13.00 5.40
CA LYS A 102 -6.01 13.05 6.00
C LYS A 102 -6.92 12.01 5.34
N ASN A 103 -7.97 11.59 6.06
CA ASN A 103 -8.96 10.61 5.59
C ASN A 103 -8.37 9.24 5.19
N VAL A 104 -7.24 8.89 5.79
CA VAL A 104 -6.64 7.55 5.72
C VAL A 104 -6.59 6.96 7.12
N ASN A 105 -6.41 5.65 7.21
CA ASN A 105 -6.12 4.99 8.48
C ASN A 105 -4.88 5.65 9.11
N SER A 106 -4.92 5.91 10.42
CA SER A 106 -3.86 6.61 11.14
C SER A 106 -2.48 5.96 10.96
N ALA A 107 -2.45 4.64 10.81
CA ALA A 107 -1.22 3.87 10.58
C ALA A 107 -0.59 4.10 9.19
N LEU A 108 -1.29 4.76 8.26
CA LEU A 108 -0.88 5.00 6.87
C LEU A 108 -0.60 6.48 6.55
N THR A 109 -0.90 7.40 7.46
CA THR A 109 -0.78 8.85 7.26
C THR A 109 0.58 9.25 6.69
N SER A 110 0.58 9.82 5.48
CA SER A 110 1.80 10.26 4.77
C SER A 110 2.87 9.17 4.55
N LYS A 111 2.50 7.89 4.67
CA LYS A 111 3.41 6.77 4.41
C LYS A 111 3.46 6.45 2.93
N THR A 112 4.50 5.72 2.52
CA THR A 112 4.78 5.42 1.12
C THR A 112 4.83 3.93 0.85
N LEU A 113 4.45 3.59 -0.37
CA LEU A 113 4.63 2.29 -1.00
C LEU A 113 5.56 2.47 -2.19
N THR A 114 6.65 1.72 -2.26
CA THR A 114 7.59 1.83 -3.39
C THR A 114 7.59 0.56 -4.22
N LEU A 115 7.73 0.70 -5.53
CA LEU A 115 8.03 -0.38 -6.46
C LEU A 115 9.34 -0.05 -7.13
N THR A 116 10.36 -0.83 -6.81
CA THR A 116 11.71 -0.67 -7.35
C THR A 116 11.94 -1.75 -8.38
N PRO A 117 12.30 -1.43 -9.63
CA PRO A 117 12.68 -2.46 -10.59
C PRO A 117 13.98 -3.13 -10.10
N ALA A 118 13.97 -4.45 -9.96
CA ALA A 118 15.08 -5.23 -9.46
C ALA A 118 16.18 -5.33 -10.52
N THR A 119 17.00 -4.28 -10.55
CA THR A 119 18.27 -4.16 -11.28
C THR A 119 19.19 -3.14 -10.59
N SER A 120 19.05 -2.94 -9.28
CA SER A 120 19.86 -1.98 -8.54
C SER A 120 21.26 -2.54 -8.25
N ALA A 121 22.09 -2.61 -9.31
CA ALA A 121 23.56 -2.50 -9.31
C ALA A 121 24.17 -3.04 -10.62
N ALA A 122 23.57 -4.07 -11.23
CA ALA A 122 24.24 -4.83 -12.29
C ALA A 122 23.70 -4.58 -13.72
N ALA A 123 22.47 -4.09 -13.90
CA ALA A 123 21.82 -3.97 -15.22
C ALA A 123 21.48 -2.52 -15.58
N ALA A 124 22.48 -1.65 -15.53
CA ALA A 124 22.43 -0.30 -16.11
C ALA A 124 22.46 -0.30 -17.66
N SER A 125 22.12 -1.41 -18.31
CA SER A 125 22.03 -1.48 -19.77
C SER A 125 21.09 -2.60 -20.23
N ALA A 126 20.44 -2.36 -21.38
CA ALA A 126 19.60 -3.33 -22.10
C ALA A 126 20.30 -4.67 -22.39
N ALA A 127 21.64 -4.71 -22.33
CA ALA A 127 22.44 -5.91 -22.55
C ALA A 127 22.40 -6.94 -21.40
N LYS A 128 21.87 -6.59 -20.22
CA LYS A 128 21.89 -7.46 -19.03
C LYS A 128 20.52 -7.93 -18.53
N ASN A 129 19.43 -7.49 -19.14
CA ASN A 129 18.09 -8.02 -18.91
C ASN A 129 17.49 -8.48 -20.24
N PRO A 130 17.31 -9.80 -20.46
CA PRO A 130 16.75 -10.35 -21.69
C PRO A 130 15.21 -10.15 -21.78
N GLY A 131 14.71 -8.95 -21.46
CA GLY A 131 13.29 -8.61 -21.49
C GLY A 131 12.49 -8.99 -20.23
N SER A 132 13.13 -9.51 -19.17
CA SER A 132 12.48 -9.74 -17.87
C SER A 132 12.73 -8.58 -16.90
N PHE A 133 11.64 -8.12 -16.26
CA PHE A 133 11.67 -7.06 -15.24
C PHE A 133 11.07 -7.61 -13.96
N THR A 134 11.90 -7.76 -12.93
CA THR A 134 11.45 -8.06 -11.57
C THR A 134 11.21 -6.76 -10.82
N TRP A 135 10.28 -6.75 -9.87
CA TRP A 135 9.95 -5.57 -9.07
C TRP A 135 9.97 -5.93 -7.59
N THR A 136 10.69 -5.16 -6.80
CA THR A 136 10.72 -5.28 -5.35
C THR A 136 9.84 -4.22 -4.72
N CYS A 137 8.93 -4.64 -3.85
CA CYS A 137 8.05 -3.72 -3.14
C CYS A 137 8.64 -3.29 -1.80
N GLY A 138 8.57 -1.99 -1.51
CA GLY A 138 9.18 -1.35 -0.35
C GLY A 138 8.35 -0.19 0.21
N GLY A 139 9.03 0.77 0.83
CA GLY A 139 8.43 1.98 1.39
C GLY A 139 8.30 1.95 2.90
N THR A 140 7.59 2.92 3.46
CA THR A 140 7.45 3.13 4.91
C THR A 140 6.18 2.52 5.50
N ILE A 141 5.24 2.06 4.67
CA ILE A 141 4.06 1.31 5.10
C ILE A 141 4.51 -0.02 5.73
N ASP A 142 3.97 -0.37 6.89
CA ASP A 142 4.27 -1.64 7.57
C ASP A 142 3.86 -2.85 6.71
N THR A 143 4.68 -3.90 6.70
CA THR A 143 4.45 -5.12 5.91
C THR A 143 3.10 -5.79 6.23
N LYS A 144 2.57 -5.64 7.45
CA LYS A 144 1.24 -6.16 7.80
C LYS A 144 0.09 -5.51 7.01
N TYR A 145 0.30 -4.27 6.54
CA TYR A 145 -0.68 -3.51 5.75
C TYR A 145 -0.47 -3.64 4.24
N ARG A 146 0.66 -4.19 3.81
CA ARG A 146 0.94 -4.41 2.40
C ARG A 146 0.13 -5.58 1.84
N PRO A 147 -0.32 -5.51 0.57
CA PRO A 147 -0.83 -6.66 -0.17
C PRO A 147 0.18 -7.80 -0.21
N ALA A 148 -0.29 -9.04 -0.40
CA ALA A 148 0.58 -10.21 -0.43
C ALA A 148 1.71 -10.10 -1.46
N ALA A 149 1.40 -9.58 -2.67
CA ALA A 149 2.38 -9.33 -3.73
C ALA A 149 3.45 -8.27 -3.40
N CYS A 150 3.30 -7.55 -2.29
CA CYS A 150 4.18 -6.49 -1.84
C CYS A 150 4.82 -6.80 -0.46
N ARG A 151 4.73 -8.05 -0.01
CA ARG A 151 5.45 -8.51 1.18
C ARG A 151 6.80 -9.11 0.76
N PRO A 152 7.87 -8.91 1.55
CA PRO A 152 9.13 -9.58 1.28
C PRO A 152 8.92 -11.10 1.33
N ASP A 153 9.51 -11.83 0.39
CA ASP A 153 9.54 -13.29 0.46
C ASP A 153 10.28 -13.69 1.74
N VAL A 154 9.72 -14.64 2.48
CA VAL A 154 10.25 -15.13 3.77
C VAL A 154 11.68 -15.70 3.64
N ALA A 155 12.19 -15.88 2.42
CA ALA A 155 13.48 -16.47 2.10
C ALA A 155 14.68 -15.49 2.05
N THR A 156 14.55 -14.23 2.43
CA THR A 156 15.72 -13.35 2.55
C THR A 156 15.75 -12.73 3.94
N PRO A 157 16.65 -13.20 4.85
CA PRO A 157 16.97 -12.45 6.05
C PRO A 157 17.36 -11.06 5.61
N ALA A 158 16.69 -10.04 6.13
CA ALA A 158 17.23 -8.70 6.11
C ALA A 158 18.64 -8.80 6.72
N THR A 159 19.68 -8.68 5.90
CA THR A 159 21.03 -8.49 6.40
C THR A 159 21.01 -7.18 7.17
N GLY A 160 20.86 -7.33 8.48
CA GLY A 160 21.03 -6.28 9.45
C GLY A 160 22.41 -5.68 9.30
N ASN A 161 22.41 -4.36 9.46
CA ASN A 161 23.57 -3.49 9.51
C ASN A 161 24.62 -3.99 10.52
N ASN A 162 25.88 -3.72 10.20
CA ASN A 162 26.78 -3.04 11.13
C ASN A 162 26.84 -1.58 10.71
#